data_AF-A0A7V8SK53-F1
#
_entry.id   AF-A0A7V8SK53-F1
#
_cell.length_a   1.000
_cell.length_b   1.000
_cell.length_c   1.000
_cell.angle_alpha   90.00
_cell.angle_beta   90.00
_cell.angle_gamma   90.00
#
_symmetry.space_group_name_H-M   'P 1'
#
loop_
_entity.id
_entity.type
_entity.pdbx_description
1 polymer ?
#
loop_
_entity_poly.entity_id
_entity_poly.type
_entity_poly.pdbx_seq_one_letter_code
_entity_poly.pdbx_strand_id
1 'polypeptide(L)' 'MTYQIGYRIYDDFPIDSIQKYSDKTLLVEGMFPKTDWLYGYILSLGQAVKIIEPLDLKQELITIIN' A
#
# COMPACT_ATOMS: atom_id res chain seq x y z
N MET A 1 14.15 12.30 -2.80
CA MET A 1 14.52 11.06 -3.50
C MET A 1 13.30 10.14 -3.49
N THR A 2 12.34 10.34 -4.38
CA THR A 2 11.01 9.67 -4.23
C THR A 2 10.40 9.27 -5.57
N TYR A 3 11.22 9.01 -6.59
CA TYR A 3 10.72 8.54 -7.89
C TYR A 3 10.46 7.03 -7.91
N GLN A 4 11.00 6.23 -6.98
CA GLN A 4 11.00 4.76 -7.11
C GLN A 4 9.71 4.07 -6.64
N ILE A 5 8.95 4.65 -5.70
CA ILE A 5 7.79 3.95 -5.11
C ILE A 5 6.58 3.95 -6.05
N GLY A 6 6.30 5.08 -6.71
CA GLY A 6 5.13 5.19 -7.59
C GLY A 6 5.13 4.18 -8.74
N TYR A 7 6.29 3.91 -9.36
CA TYR A 7 6.40 2.92 -10.44
C TYR A 7 6.13 1.50 -9.95
N ARG A 8 6.61 1.14 -8.75
CA ARG A 8 6.33 -0.18 -8.17
C ARG A 8 4.84 -0.40 -7.98
N ILE A 9 4.10 0.61 -7.52
CA ILE A 9 2.64 0.47 -7.37
C ILE A 9 1.96 0.15 -8.71
N TYR A 10 2.38 0.80 -9.80
CA TYR A 10 1.82 0.51 -11.13
C TYR A 10 2.21 -0.87 -11.68
N ASP A 11 3.36 -1.40 -11.28
CA ASP A 11 3.82 -2.74 -11.69
C ASP A 11 3.20 -3.86 -10.83
N ASP A 12 2.97 -3.59 -9.54
CA ASP A 12 2.56 -4.58 -8.53
C ASP A 12 1.04 -4.66 -8.33
N PHE A 13 0.27 -3.65 -8.75
CA PHE A 13 -1.18 -3.59 -8.55
C PHE A 13 -1.96 -3.39 -9.86
N PRO A 14 -3.20 -3.92 -9.95
CA PRO A 14 -4.07 -3.68 -11.10
C PRO A 14 -4.31 -2.19 -11.32
N ILE A 15 -4.23 -1.73 -12.57
CA ILE A 15 -4.33 -0.29 -12.88
C ILE A 15 -5.70 0.31 -12.51
N ASP A 16 -6.75 -0.49 -12.57
CA ASP A 16 -8.12 -0.17 -12.17
C ASP A 16 -8.29 -0.02 -10.65
N SER A 17 -7.36 -0.57 -9.86
CA SER A 17 -7.30 -0.35 -8.42
C SER A 17 -6.56 0.93 -8.02
N ILE A 18 -5.93 1.64 -8.97
CA ILE A 18 -5.05 2.78 -8.69
C ILE A 18 -5.70 4.09 -9.13
N GLN A 19 -5.96 4.97 -8.17
CA GLN A 19 -6.37 6.35 -8.40
C GLN A 19 -5.23 7.32 -8.09
N LYS A 20 -4.91 8.19 -9.04
CA LYS A 20 -3.89 9.23 -8.88
C LYS A 20 -4.52 10.58 -8.58
N TYR A 21 -3.99 11.28 -7.57
CA TYR A 21 -4.41 12.64 -7.23
C TYR A 21 -3.42 13.70 -7.72
N SER A 22 -3.88 14.95 -7.76
CA SER A 22 -3.13 16.12 -8.24
C SER A 22 -1.93 16.48 -7.36
N ASP A 23 -1.97 16.09 -6.08
CA ASP A 23 -0.89 16.28 -5.10
C ASP A 23 0.20 15.20 -5.19
N LYS A 24 0.14 14.33 -6.22
CA LYS A 24 1.05 13.20 -6.48
C LYS A 24 0.89 12.03 -5.51
N THR A 25 -0.20 11.98 -4.74
CA THR A 25 -0.56 10.78 -3.98
C THR A 25 -1.27 9.75 -4.86
N LEU A 26 -1.21 8.49 -4.44
CA LEU A 26 -1.92 7.37 -5.05
C LEU A 26 -2.83 6.75 -3.99
N LEU A 27 -4.08 6.50 -4.35
CA LEU A 27 -4.97 5.60 -3.62
C LEU A 27 -4.98 4.26 -4.34
N VAL A 28 -4.74 3.20 -3.58
CA VAL A 28 -4.88 1.82 -4.04
C VAL A 28 -6.06 1.22 -3.30
N GLU A 29 -7.11 0.87 -4.04
CA GLU A 29 -8.36 0.35 -3.49
C GLU A 29 -8.81 -0.88 -4.27
N GLY A 30 -9.07 -1.97 -3.55
CA GLY A 30 -9.49 -3.23 -4.16
C GLY A 30 -9.56 -4.35 -3.16
N MET A 31 -10.04 -5.51 -3.62
CA MET A 31 -10.04 -6.74 -2.85
C MET A 31 -8.72 -7.49 -3.07
N PHE A 32 -7.80 -7.34 -2.12
CA PHE A 32 -6.52 -8.03 -2.14
C PHE A 32 -6.50 -9.16 -1.11
N PRO A 33 -5.98 -10.35 -1.45
CA PRO A 33 -5.81 -11.40 -0.47
C PRO A 33 -4.74 -10.99 0.56
N LYS A 34 -5.07 -11.17 1.84
CA LYS A 34 -4.16 -10.97 2.97
C LYS A 34 -3.05 -12.04 2.95
N THR A 35 -1.99 -11.78 2.19
CA THR A 35 -0.85 -12.67 2.00
C THR A 35 0.41 -12.07 2.62
N ASP A 36 1.40 -12.90 2.97
CA ASP A 36 2.69 -12.44 3.48
C ASP A 36 3.37 -11.43 2.54
N TRP A 37 3.18 -11.60 1.22
CA TRP A 37 3.66 -10.64 0.23
C TRP A 37 3.02 -9.27 0.42
N LEU A 38 1.69 -9.19 0.62
CA LEU A 38 1.00 -7.91 0.83
C LEU A 38 1.47 -7.23 2.12
N TYR A 39 1.59 -7.97 3.22
CA TYR A 39 2.10 -7.42 4.48
C TYR A 39 3.54 -6.92 4.33
N GLY A 40 4.42 -7.74 3.77
CA GLY A 40 5.82 -7.37 3.53
C GLY A 40 5.95 -6.17 2.61
N TYR A 41 5.10 -6.09 1.58
CA TYR A 41 5.04 -4.96 0.66
C TYR A 41 4.70 -3.67 1.39
N ILE A 42 3.58 -3.66 2.13
CA ILE A 42 3.13 -2.49 2.89
C ILE A 42 4.21 -2.05 3.89
N LEU A 43 4.82 -2.98 4.62
CA LEU A 43 5.89 -2.68 5.57
C LEU A 43 7.12 -2.07 4.88
N SER A 44 7.47 -2.56 3.68
CA SER A 44 8.61 -2.04 2.92
C SER A 44 8.45 -0.58 2.48
N LEU A 45 7.21 -0.07 2.39
CA LEU A 45 6.92 1.32 2.07
C LEU A 45 7.18 2.27 3.25
N GLY A 46 7.28 1.74 4.47
CA GLY A 46 7.57 2.52 5.68
C GLY A 46 6.60 3.69 5.86
N GLN A 47 7.14 4.91 6.03
CA GLN A 47 6.33 6.12 6.25
C GLN A 47 5.63 6.65 4.98
N ALA A 48 5.87 6.06 3.80
CA ALA A 48 5.28 6.51 2.55
C ALA A 48 3.85 5.99 2.32
N VAL A 49 3.34 5.11 3.19
CA VAL A 49 2.02 4.50 3.09
C VAL A 49 1.15 4.85 4.29
N LYS A 50 -0.16 4.99 4.05
CA LYS A 50 -1.17 5.14 5.09
C LYS A 50 -2.32 4.18 4.78
N ILE A 51 -2.62 3.29 5.71
CA ILE A 51 -3.82 2.45 5.65
C ILE A 51 -5.03 3.32 6.03
N ILE A 52 -5.97 3.46 5.09
CA ILE A 52 -7.25 4.14 5.30
C ILE A 52 -8.25 3.14 5.85
N GLU A 53 -8.46 2.05 5.12
CA GLU A 53 -9.32 0.93 5.47
C GLU A 53 -8.75 -0.38 4.88
N PRO A 54 -9.13 -1.54 5.42
CA PRO A 54 -9.90 -1.71 6.66
C PRO A 54 -9.01 -1.55 7.91
N LEU A 55 -9.62 -1.24 9.06
CA LEU A 55 -8.88 -0.92 10.29
C LEU A 55 -8.17 -2.14 10.90
N ASP A 56 -8.72 -3.34 10.69
CA ASP A 56 -8.13 -4.61 11.12
C ASP A 56 -6.77 -4.87 10.44
N LEU A 57 -6.64 -4.56 9.14
CA LEU A 57 -5.37 -4.67 8.42
C LEU A 57 -4.27 -3.82 9.09
N LYS A 58 -4.64 -2.61 9.53
CA LYS A 58 -3.72 -1.74 10.27
C LYS A 58 -3.31 -2.35 11.61
N GLN A 59 -4.24 -2.99 12.32
CA GLN A 59 -3.95 -3.66 13.60
C GLN A 59 -3.01 -4.85 13.41
N GLU A 60 -3.26 -5.68 12.40
CA GLU A 60 -2.42 -6.83 12.05
C GLU A 60 -0.97 -6.41 11.76
N LEU A 61 -0.78 -5.35 10.97
CA LEU A 61 0.55 -4.80 10.67
C LEU A 61 1.29 -4.29 11.91
N ILE A 62 0.58 -3.67 12.87
CA ILE A 62 1.18 -3.20 14.12
C ILE A 62 1.65 -4.40 14.96
N THR A 63 0.91 -5.50 14.98
CA THR A 63 1.33 -6.73 15.67
C THR A 63 2.59 -7.35 15.07
N ILE A 64 2.83 -7.21 13.76
CA ILE A 64 4.04 -7.74 13.10
C ILE A 64 5.31 -6.94 13.49
N ILE A 65 5.15 -5.64 13.79
CA ILE A 65 6.28 -4.74 14.09
C ILE A 65 6.68 -4.77 15.58
N ASN A 66 5.78 -5.22 16.47
CA ASN A 66 6.00 -5.30 17.92
C ASN A 66 6.68 -6.61 18.33
#